data_AF-A0A818CIQ6-F1
#
_entry.id   AF-A0A818CIQ6-F1
#
_cell.length_a   1.000
_cell.length_b   1.000
_cell.length_c   1.000
_cell.angle_alpha   90.00
_cell.angle_beta   90.00
_cell.angle_gamma   90.00
#
_symmetry.space_group_name_H-M   'P 1'
#
loop_
_entity.id
_entity.type
_entity.pdbx_description
1 polymer ?
#
loop_
_entity_poly.entity_id
_entity_poly.type
_entity_poly.pdbx_seq_one_letter_code
_entity_poly.pdbx_strand_id
1 'polypeptide(L)' 'FLPNRHAIDTYVGEPIHSPRLARDKITPEIIDKYHGEYMEALKRLFDTYKGKHGNANATIRYVNDDE' A
#
# COMPACT_ATOMS: atom_id res chain seq x y z
N PHE A 1 -14.60 30.31 -9.52
CA PHE A 1 -14.01 29.61 -8.36
C PHE A 1 -13.19 28.45 -8.91
N LEU A 2 -11.85 28.54 -8.87
CA LEU A 2 -11.04 27.36 -9.15
C LEU A 2 -11.08 26.44 -7.90
N PRO A 3 -11.16 25.11 -8.06
CA PRO A 3 -11.12 24.19 -6.93
C PRO A 3 -9.81 24.42 -6.16
N ASN A 4 -9.91 24.57 -4.83
CA ASN A 4 -8.77 24.80 -3.96
C ASN A 4 -7.72 23.71 -4.19
N ARG A 5 -6.49 24.11 -4.53
CA ARG A 5 -5.35 23.19 -4.57
C ARG A 5 -4.96 22.88 -3.14
N HIS A 6 -5.54 21.82 -2.58
CA HIS A 6 -5.06 21.26 -1.32
C HIS A 6 -3.70 20.59 -1.58
N ALA A 7 -2.72 20.90 -0.72
CA ALA A 7 -1.42 20.22 -0.77
C ALA A 7 -1.63 18.72 -0.50
N ILE A 8 -1.08 17.88 -1.37
CA ILE A 8 -1.13 16.42 -1.21
C ILE A 8 0.16 15.99 -0.52
N ASP A 9 0.05 15.56 0.73
CA ASP A 9 1.19 14.96 1.42
C ASP A 9 1.38 13.53 0.94
N THR A 10 2.51 13.30 0.25
CA THR A 10 2.87 11.98 -0.26
C THR A 10 3.85 11.33 0.69
N TYR A 11 3.50 10.16 1.22
CA TYR A 11 4.36 9.35 2.07
C TYR A 11 4.81 8.12 1.32
N VAL A 12 6.12 7.86 1.34
CA VAL A 12 6.73 6.69 0.69
C VAL A 12 7.15 5.71 1.77
N GLY A 13 6.73 4.45 1.62
CA GLY A 13 7.06 3.36 2.54
C GLY A 13 8.46 2.78 2.32
N GLU A 14 8.81 1.82 3.17
CA GLU A 14 10.04 1.05 3.02
C GLU A 14 10.06 0.24 1.71
N PRO A 15 11.22 0.11 1.06
CA PRO A 15 11.35 -0.67 -0.15
C PRO A 15 11.15 -2.17 0.14
N ILE A 16 10.37 -2.84 -0.70
CA ILE A 16 10.20 -4.30 -0.66
C ILE A 16 11.21 -4.93 -1.62
N HIS A 17 12.10 -5.77 -1.10
CA HIS A 17 13.12 -6.41 -1.91
C HIS A 17 12.53 -7.63 -2.64
N SER A 18 12.40 -7.53 -3.97
CA SER A 18 11.96 -8.63 -4.82
C SER A 18 13.10 -9.09 -5.73
N PRO A 19 13.42 -10.39 -5.75
CA PRO A 19 14.42 -10.93 -6.67
C PRO A 19 13.88 -10.92 -8.10
N ARG A 20 14.77 -10.72 -9.07
CA ARG A 20 14.41 -10.84 -10.48
C ARG A 20 14.19 -12.31 -10.84
N LEU A 21 12.93 -12.73 -10.87
CA LEU A 21 12.54 -14.09 -11.25
C LEU A 21 12.37 -14.21 -12.77
N ALA A 22 12.75 -15.36 -13.33
CA ALA A 22 12.37 -15.73 -14.70
C ALA A 22 10.86 -15.99 -14.75
N ARG A 23 10.23 -15.73 -15.90
CA ARG A 23 8.77 -15.83 -16.07
C ARG A 23 8.22 -17.20 -15.64
N ASP A 24 8.98 -18.25 -15.88
CA ASP A 24 8.62 -19.64 -15.59
C ASP A 24 8.66 -19.99 -14.09
N LYS A 25 9.26 -19.11 -13.27
CA LYS A 25 9.35 -19.26 -11.81
C LYS A 25 8.38 -18.36 -11.05
N ILE A 26 7.58 -17.55 -11.75
CA ILE A 26 6.57 -16.69 -11.13
C ILE A 26 5.34 -17.55 -10.91
N THR A 27 5.17 -18.03 -9.68
CA THR A 27 3.97 -18.77 -9.25
C THR A 27 2.98 -17.82 -8.57
N PRO A 28 1.67 -18.14 -8.60
CA PRO A 28 0.66 -17.36 -7.89
C PRO A 28 0.95 -17.24 -6.39
N GLU A 29 1.53 -18.28 -5.77
CA GLU A 29 1.96 -18.25 -4.36
C GLU A 29 3.01 -17.19 -4.06
N ILE A 30 3.96 -16.97 -4.98
CA ILE A 30 4.98 -15.93 -4.83
C ILE A 30 4.35 -14.55 -4.99
N ILE A 31 3.41 -14.39 -5.93
CA ILE A 31 2.67 -13.14 -6.12
C ILE A 31 1.88 -12.82 -4.85
N ASP A 32 1.13 -13.78 -4.32
CA ASP A 32 0.31 -13.60 -3.13
C ASP A 32 1.16 -13.24 -1.91
N LYS A 33 2.32 -13.88 -1.74
CA LYS A 33 3.28 -13.53 -0.69
C LYS A 33 3.71 -12.05 -0.78
N TYR A 34 4.17 -11.61 -1.94
CA TYR A 34 4.62 -10.23 -2.12
C TYR A 34 3.46 -9.23 -2.04
N HIS A 35 2.27 -9.61 -2.50
CA HIS A 35 1.05 -8.82 -2.35
C HIS A 35 0.69 -8.63 -0.87
N GLY A 36 0.76 -9.69 -0.07
CA GLY A 36 0.59 -9.65 1.37
C GLY A 36 1.59 -8.71 2.06
N GLU A 37 2.89 -8.88 1.78
CA GLU A 37 3.95 -8.00 2.30
C GLU A 37 3.71 -6.53 1.93
N TYR A 38 3.29 -6.26 0.69
CA TYR A 38 2.94 -4.92 0.23
C TYR A 38 1.74 -4.33 0.98
N MET A 39 0.66 -5.09 1.10
CA MET A 39 -0.56 -4.64 1.78
C MET A 39 -0.32 -4.37 3.27
N GLU A 40 0.48 -5.20 3.94
CA GLU A 40 0.87 -4.96 5.33
C GLU A 40 1.72 -3.70 5.50
N ALA A 41 2.72 -3.51 4.64
CA ALA A 41 3.55 -2.32 4.65
C ALA A 41 2.72 -1.05 4.44
N LEU A 42 1.72 -1.11 3.56
CA LEU A 42 0.83 0.02 3.26
C LEU A 42 -0.14 0.31 4.42
N LYS A 43 -0.69 -0.71 5.08
CA LYS A 43 -1.46 -0.55 6.33
C LYS A 43 -0.63 0.15 7.40
N ARG A 44 0.59 -0.33 7.64
CA ARG A 44 1.51 0.24 8.64
C ARG A 44 1.85 1.70 8.32
N LEU A 45 2.11 2.01 7.05
CA LEU A 45 2.38 3.37 6.61
C LEU A 45 1.19 4.28 6.89
N PHE A 46 -0.01 3.84 6.52
CA PHE A 46 -1.22 4.61 6.78
C PHE A 46 -1.47 4.81 8.27
N ASP A 47 -1.36 3.77 9.10
CA ASP A 47 -1.56 3.88 10.55
C ASP A 47 -0.57 4.85 11.20
N THR A 48 0.65 4.95 10.67
CA THR A 48 1.67 5.89 11.14
C THR A 48 1.30 7.35 10.84
N TYR A 49 0.68 7.62 9.68
CA TYR A 49 0.44 8.99 9.21
C TYR A 49 -1.02 9.46 9.31
N LYS A 50 -2.00 8.56 9.51
CA LYS A 50 -3.43 8.90 9.59
C LYS A 50 -3.75 9.92 10.68
N GLY A 51 -3.00 9.89 11.79
CA GLY A 51 -3.15 10.85 12.89
C GLY A 51 -2.74 12.28 12.54
N LYS A 52 -1.81 12.47 11.59
CA LYS A 52 -1.35 13.81 11.19
C LYS A 52 -2.41 14.60 10.40
N HIS A 53 -3.37 13.89 9.82
CA HIS A 53 -4.40 14.46 8.95
C HIS A 53 -5.80 14.46 9.58
N GLY A 54 -5.89 14.24 10.90
CA GLY A 54 -7.18 14.17 11.60
C GLY A 54 -7.99 12.90 11.28
N ASN A 55 -7.40 11.94 10.57
CA ASN A 55 -8.01 10.68 10.16
C ASN A 55 -7.69 9.53 11.15
N ALA A 56 -7.54 9.83 12.44
CA ALA A 56 -7.12 8.85 13.44
C ALA A 56 -8.04 7.61 13.52
N ASN A 57 -9.33 7.79 13.25
CA ASN A 57 -10.34 6.72 13.24
C ASN A 57 -10.57 6.09 11.86
N ALA A 58 -9.84 6.54 10.83
CA ALA A 58 -9.95 5.95 9.51
C ALA A 58 -9.21 4.62 9.45
N THR A 59 -9.77 3.68 8.69
CA THR A 59 -9.18 2.38 8.41
C THR A 59 -9.18 2.19 6.90
N ILE A 60 -8.04 1.87 6.31
CA ILE A 60 -8.01 1.48 4.90
C ILE A 60 -8.69 0.12 4.76
N ARG A 61 -9.67 0.06 3.85
CA ARG A 61 -10.25 -1.20 3.36
C ARG A 61 -9.70 -1.44 1.97
N TYR A 62 -9.13 -2.62 1.78
CA TYR A 62 -8.73 -3.11 0.47
C TYR A 62 -9.84 -4.02 -0.03
N VAL A 63 -10.25 -3.83 -1.27
CA VAL A 63 -11.00 -4.85 -2.01
C VAL A 63 -9.93 -5.69 -2.68
N ASN A 64 -9.68 -6.88 -2.14
CA ASN A 64 -8.96 -7.88 -2.92
C ASN A 64 -10.01 -8.48 -3.86
N ASP A 65 -9.87 -8.22 -5.16
CA ASP A 65 -10.68 -8.83 -6.22
C ASP A 65 -10.29 -10.31 -6.43
N ASP A 66 -10.19 -11.06 -5.33
CA ASP A 66 -10.11 -12.52 -5.37
C ASP A 66 -11.55 -13.05 -5.21
N GLU A 67 -12.28 -13.00 -6.33
CA GLU A 67 -13.59 -13.61 -6.62
C GLU A 67 -14.79 -13.32 -5.69
#